data_AF-A0A7Z0E2D3-F1
#
_entry.id   AF-A0A7Z0E2D3-F1
#
_cell.length_a   1.000
_cell.length_b   1.000
_cell.length_c   1.000
_cell.angle_alpha   90.00
_cell.angle_beta   90.00
_cell.angle_gamma   90.00
#
_symmetry.space_group_name_H-M   'P 1'
#
loop_
_entity.id
_entity.type
_entity.pdbx_description
1 polymer ?
#
loop_
_entity_poly.entity_id
_entity_poly.type
_entity_poly.pdbx_seq_one_letter_code
_entity_poly.pdbx_strand_id
1 'polypeptide(L)'
;MDMTYDLTLMPAAAALAVACATTAAVLDHRQGHIPNAVTYPCLLAGFMLAAAGGGLAGIGLAFAGLIAAGMIFIIAFAAGSCGGGDVKLMAALGAILGLWPAIDVTLASLMVGGVIALFSMVRRVQWSVLARNVGLFALLLPAGFRDAASVLKPRETHHTVRFGVAAALGLFWCLFMPDFTPLSLVR
;
A
#
# COMPACT_ATOMS: atom_id res chain seq x y z
N MET A 1 -17.51 -13.96 -19.95
CA MET A 1 -17.57 -14.95 -18.85
C MET A 1 -17.54 -14.15 -17.57
N ASP A 2 -18.73 -13.82 -17.08
CA ASP A 2 -18.96 -12.97 -15.93
C ASP A 2 -18.72 -13.77 -14.65
N MET A 3 -17.44 -13.94 -14.30
CA MET A 3 -17.04 -14.39 -12.96
C MET A 3 -17.16 -13.19 -12.04
N THR A 4 -18.38 -12.78 -11.70
CA THR A 4 -18.69 -11.64 -10.85
C THR A 4 -17.72 -11.51 -9.67
N TYR A 5 -16.75 -10.60 -9.87
CA TYR A 5 -15.54 -10.33 -9.08
C TYR A 5 -15.86 -9.42 -7.90
N ASP A 6 -17.09 -9.54 -7.41
CA ASP A 6 -17.64 -8.54 -6.53
C ASP A 6 -17.19 -8.87 -5.12
N LEU A 7 -16.32 -8.02 -4.56
CA LEU A 7 -16.05 -8.00 -3.11
C LEU A 7 -17.37 -7.95 -2.31
N THR A 8 -18.43 -7.42 -2.92
CA THR A 8 -19.80 -7.37 -2.39
C THR A 8 -20.49 -8.74 -2.30
N LEU A 9 -20.08 -9.74 -3.10
CA LEU A 9 -20.64 -11.11 -3.07
C LEU A 9 -20.08 -11.97 -1.94
N MET A 10 -18.94 -11.59 -1.35
CA MET A 10 -18.35 -12.25 -0.19
C MET A 10 -18.38 -11.31 1.03
N PRO A 11 -19.58 -10.99 1.57
CA PRO A 11 -19.75 -9.96 2.60
C PRO A 11 -18.96 -10.26 3.88
N ALA A 12 -18.79 -11.55 4.22
CA ALA A 12 -18.00 -11.96 5.38
C ALA A 12 -16.50 -11.67 5.20
N ALA A 13 -15.94 -11.96 4.02
CA ALA A 13 -14.53 -11.70 3.71
C ALA A 13 -14.28 -10.18 3.59
N ALA A 14 -15.18 -9.45 2.94
CA ALA A 14 -15.11 -8.00 2.82
C ALA A 14 -15.19 -7.31 4.19
N ALA A 15 -16.15 -7.69 5.05
CA ALA A 15 -16.27 -7.14 6.39
C ALA A 15 -15.01 -7.37 7.23
N LEU A 16 -14.42 -8.57 7.14
CA LEU A 16 -13.20 -8.91 7.85
C LEU A 16 -11.98 -8.15 7.30
N ALA A 17 -11.87 -8.01 5.98
CA ALA A 17 -10.83 -7.19 5.34
C ALA A 17 -10.95 -5.71 5.74
N VAL A 18 -12.16 -5.16 5.78
CA VAL A 18 -12.41 -3.77 6.23
C VAL A 18 -12.04 -3.61 7.69
N ALA A 19 -12.45 -4.53 8.56
CA ALA A 19 -12.08 -4.50 9.97
C ALA A 19 -10.54 -4.57 10.15
N CYS A 20 -9.87 -5.45 9.41
CA CYS A 20 -8.40 -5.57 9.44
C CYS A 20 -7.71 -4.29 8.94
N ALA A 21 -8.12 -3.76 7.79
CA ALA A 21 -7.50 -2.58 7.19
C ALA A 21 -7.75 -1.32 8.03
N THR A 22 -8.96 -1.13 8.55
CA THR A 22 -9.30 0.03 9.39
C THR A 22 -8.59 -0.02 10.74
N THR A 23 -8.55 -1.18 11.40
CA THR A 23 -7.79 -1.34 12.65
C THR A 23 -6.30 -1.11 12.40
N ALA A 24 -5.73 -1.68 11.34
CA ALA A 24 -4.34 -1.43 10.97
C ALA A 24 -4.07 0.05 10.66
N ALA A 25 -4.96 0.73 9.93
CA ALA A 25 -4.83 2.16 9.63
C ALA A 25 -4.87 3.03 10.89
N VAL A 26 -5.77 2.73 11.85
CA VAL A 26 -5.86 3.45 13.13
C VAL A 26 -4.60 3.23 13.96
N LEU A 27 -4.11 1.99 14.05
CA LEU A 27 -2.90 1.68 14.80
C LEU A 27 -1.65 2.26 14.14
N ASP A 28 -1.53 2.19 12.83
CA ASP A 28 -0.44 2.81 12.07
C ASP A 28 -0.45 4.33 12.24
N HIS A 29 -1.62 4.97 12.24
CA HIS A 29 -1.72 6.41 12.51
C HIS A 29 -1.34 6.78 13.95
N ARG A 30 -1.72 5.99 14.95
CA ARG A 30 -1.48 6.29 16.36
C ARG A 30 -0.08 5.92 16.83
N GLN A 31 0.44 4.77 16.41
CA GLN A 31 1.65 4.15 16.94
C GLN A 31 2.78 4.07 15.89
N GLY A 32 2.47 4.21 14.60
CA GLY A 32 3.44 4.04 13.51
C GLY A 32 3.93 2.60 13.35
N HIS A 33 3.21 1.64 13.92
CA HIS A 33 3.55 0.23 13.88
C HIS A 33 2.27 -0.61 13.85
N ILE A 34 2.21 -1.57 12.92
CA ILE A 34 1.10 -2.53 12.79
C ILE A 34 1.46 -3.78 13.61
N PRO A 35 0.77 -4.05 14.74
CA PRO A 35 1.11 -5.18 15.59
C PRO A 35 0.71 -6.51 14.94
N ASN A 36 1.56 -7.50 15.17
CA ASN A 36 1.34 -8.90 14.79
C ASN A 36 0.03 -9.48 15.35
N ALA A 37 -0.41 -8.97 16.50
CA ALA A 37 -1.64 -9.38 17.15
C ALA A 37 -2.91 -9.04 16.34
N VAL A 38 -2.84 -8.16 15.34
CA VAL A 38 -3.97 -7.87 14.44
C VAL A 38 -3.83 -8.65 13.15
N THR A 39 -2.63 -8.72 12.58
CA THR A 39 -2.40 -9.34 11.25
C THR A 39 -2.48 -10.86 11.29
N TYR A 40 -1.90 -11.53 12.30
CA TYR A 40 -1.95 -13.00 12.40
C TYR A 40 -3.36 -13.58 12.59
N PRO A 41 -4.23 -13.06 13.49
CA PRO A 41 -5.59 -13.59 13.58
C PRO A 41 -6.41 -13.30 12.32
N CYS A 42 -6.21 -12.16 11.66
CA CYS A 42 -6.88 -11.86 10.40
C CYS A 42 -6.44 -12.82 9.28
N LEU A 43 -5.15 -13.16 9.22
CA LEU A 43 -4.62 -14.13 8.27
C LEU A 43 -5.19 -15.54 8.52
N LEU A 44 -5.25 -15.99 9.78
CA LEU A 44 -5.85 -17.27 10.14
C LEU A 44 -7.36 -17.30 9.80
N ALA A 45 -8.08 -16.23 10.13
CA ALA A 45 -9.49 -16.10 9.82
C ALA A 45 -9.75 -16.09 8.30
N GLY A 46 -8.88 -15.46 7.51
CA GLY A 46 -8.93 -15.50 6.05
C GLY A 46 -8.82 -16.93 5.50
N PHE A 47 -7.85 -17.70 5.99
CA PHE A 47 -7.73 -19.12 5.61
C PHE A 47 -8.94 -19.96 6.04
N MET A 48 -9.50 -19.71 7.23
CA MET A 48 -10.71 -20.41 7.68
C MET A 48 -11.93 -20.08 6.81
N LEU A 49 -12.12 -18.81 6.44
CA LEU A 49 -13.17 -18.39 5.52
C LEU A 49 -12.99 -19.01 4.13
N ALA A 50 -11.75 -19.04 3.62
CA ALA A 50 -11.44 -19.64 2.34
C ALA A 50 -11.67 -21.17 2.34
N ALA A 51 -11.32 -21.85 3.44
CA ALA A 51 -11.60 -23.26 3.64
C ALA A 51 -13.11 -23.55 3.72
N ALA A 52 -13.87 -22.70 4.42
CA ALA A 52 -15.32 -22.85 4.55
C ALA A 52 -16.08 -22.57 3.25
N GLY A 53 -15.63 -21.59 2.45
CA GLY A 53 -16.29 -21.19 1.21
C GLY A 53 -15.93 -22.03 -0.01
N GLY A 54 -14.68 -22.53 -0.10
CA GLY A 54 -14.17 -23.19 -1.31
C GLY A 54 -13.32 -24.44 -1.05
N GLY A 55 -13.27 -24.93 0.20
CA GLY A 55 -12.47 -26.11 0.57
C GLY A 55 -10.98 -25.94 0.24
N LEU A 56 -10.37 -27.00 -0.29
CA LEU A 56 -8.96 -27.01 -0.71
C LEU A 56 -8.65 -25.99 -1.83
N ALA A 57 -9.57 -25.79 -2.76
CA ALA A 57 -9.40 -24.81 -3.83
C ALA A 57 -9.42 -23.38 -3.30
N GLY A 58 -10.32 -23.10 -2.34
CA GLY A 58 -10.37 -21.82 -1.63
C GLY A 58 -9.08 -21.52 -0.86
N ILE A 59 -8.54 -22.51 -0.14
CA ILE A 59 -7.24 -22.38 0.55
C ILE A 59 -6.11 -22.07 -0.45
N GLY A 60 -6.10 -22.73 -1.61
CA GLY A 60 -5.13 -22.45 -2.67
C GLY A 60 -5.22 -21.01 -3.18
N LEU A 61 -6.44 -20.49 -3.38
CA LEU A 61 -6.69 -19.11 -3.78
C LEU A 61 -6.28 -18.10 -2.69
N ALA A 62 -6.53 -18.39 -1.41
CA ALA A 62 -6.08 -17.57 -0.29
C ALA A 62 -4.55 -17.54 -0.18
N PHE A 63 -3.90 -18.69 -0.35
CA PHE A 63 -2.44 -18.77 -0.34
C PHE A 63 -1.82 -18.01 -1.53
N ALA A 64 -2.42 -18.14 -2.72
CA ALA A 64 -2.01 -17.39 -3.89
C ALA A 64 -2.19 -15.87 -3.70
N GLY A 65 -3.31 -15.43 -3.08
CA GLY A 65 -3.53 -14.02 -2.76
C GLY A 65 -2.57 -13.47 -1.72
N LEU A 66 -2.25 -14.25 -0.68
CA LEU A 66 -1.23 -13.91 0.31
C LEU A 66 0.13 -13.68 -0.36
N ILE A 67 0.53 -14.57 -1.28
CA ILE A 67 1.79 -14.43 -2.00
C ILE A 67 1.73 -13.23 -2.94
N ALA A 68 0.68 -13.07 -3.74
CA ALA A 68 0.57 -12.00 -4.72
C ALA A 68 0.60 -10.61 -4.06
N ALA A 69 -0.18 -10.41 -3.00
CA ALA A 69 -0.20 -9.14 -2.27
C ALA A 69 1.06 -8.95 -1.40
N GLY A 70 1.56 -10.02 -0.77
CA GLY A 70 2.73 -9.94 0.12
C GLY A 70 4.06 -9.77 -0.62
N MET A 71 4.26 -10.43 -1.76
CA MET A 71 5.55 -10.50 -2.47
C MET A 71 6.05 -9.12 -2.91
N ILE A 72 5.15 -8.27 -3.41
CA ILE A 72 5.48 -6.89 -3.82
C ILE A 72 6.07 -6.10 -2.63
N PHE A 73 5.45 -6.26 -1.46
CA PHE A 73 5.88 -5.59 -0.23
C PHE A 73 7.13 -6.22 0.39
N ILE A 74 7.33 -7.53 0.24
CA ILE A 74 8.58 -8.19 0.65
C ILE A 74 9.76 -7.62 -0.13
N ILE A 75 9.62 -7.43 -1.44
CA ILE A 75 10.67 -6.84 -2.28
C ILE A 75 10.94 -5.38 -1.84
N ALA A 76 9.88 -4.60 -1.60
CA ALA A 76 10.00 -3.23 -1.10
C ALA A 76 10.67 -3.18 0.30
N PHE A 77 10.32 -4.10 1.20
CA PHE A 77 10.92 -4.23 2.52
C PHE A 77 12.41 -4.58 2.45
N ALA A 78 12.79 -5.50 1.56
CA ALA A 78 14.19 -5.86 1.31
C ALA A 78 15.01 -4.68 0.75
N ALA A 79 14.37 -3.80 -0.04
CA ALA A 79 14.97 -2.56 -0.51
C ALA A 79 15.01 -1.44 0.56
N GLY A 80 14.48 -1.68 1.77
CA GLY A 80 14.46 -0.71 2.86
C GLY A 80 13.44 0.43 2.70
N SER A 81 12.52 0.32 1.74
CA SER A 81 11.56 1.39 1.42
C SER A 81 10.24 1.31 2.21
N CYS A 82 9.95 0.18 2.86
CA CYS A 82 8.68 -0.12 3.49
C CYS A 82 8.88 -0.83 4.85
N GLY A 83 7.91 -0.75 5.76
CA GLY A 83 7.96 -1.39 7.07
C GLY A 83 7.49 -2.84 7.04
N GLY A 84 8.01 -3.69 7.92
CA GLY A 84 7.60 -5.10 8.01
C GLY A 84 6.13 -5.29 8.42
N GLY A 85 5.50 -4.25 8.98
CA GLY A 85 4.06 -4.24 9.29
C GLY A 85 3.20 -4.21 8.02
N ASP A 86 3.59 -3.43 7.02
CA ASP A 86 2.85 -3.24 5.77
C ASP A 86 2.80 -4.54 4.96
N VAL A 87 3.92 -5.26 4.93
CA VAL A 87 4.03 -6.60 4.32
C VAL A 87 3.00 -7.56 4.92
N LYS A 88 2.89 -7.58 6.25
CA LYS A 88 1.99 -8.48 6.97
C LYS A 88 0.52 -8.09 6.77
N LEU A 89 0.23 -6.79 6.71
CA LEU A 89 -1.12 -6.30 6.43
C LEU A 89 -1.56 -6.75 5.03
N MET A 90 -0.73 -6.52 4.02
CA MET A 90 -1.06 -6.88 2.63
C MET A 90 -1.14 -8.39 2.45
N ALA A 91 -0.26 -9.16 3.10
CA ALA A 91 -0.35 -10.62 3.13
C ALA A 91 -1.65 -11.11 3.78
N ALA A 92 -2.09 -10.50 4.89
CA ALA A 92 -3.35 -10.84 5.55
C ALA A 92 -4.55 -10.51 4.67
N LEU A 93 -4.59 -9.30 4.08
CA LEU A 93 -5.63 -8.91 3.13
C LEU A 93 -5.67 -9.85 1.91
N GLY A 94 -4.50 -10.26 1.42
CA GLY A 94 -4.38 -11.24 0.35
C GLY A 94 -4.97 -12.61 0.68
N ALA A 95 -4.76 -13.08 1.91
CA ALA A 95 -5.34 -14.33 2.40
C ALA A 95 -6.87 -14.26 2.57
N ILE A 96 -7.40 -13.11 2.99
CA ILE A 96 -8.83 -12.91 3.23
C ILE A 96 -9.60 -12.79 1.90
N LEU A 97 -9.04 -12.02 0.97
CA LEU A 97 -9.71 -11.66 -0.29
C LEU A 97 -9.48 -12.69 -1.40
N GLY A 98 -8.43 -13.50 -1.30
CA GLY A 98 -8.00 -14.42 -2.36
C GLY A 98 -7.29 -13.72 -3.53
N LEU A 99 -6.77 -14.51 -4.46
CA LEU A 99 -5.82 -14.03 -5.49
C LEU A 99 -6.27 -12.78 -6.26
N TRP A 100 -7.41 -12.82 -6.94
CA TRP A 100 -7.81 -11.73 -7.86
C TRP A 100 -8.15 -10.43 -7.13
N PRO A 101 -9.06 -10.43 -6.12
CA PRO A 101 -9.40 -9.19 -5.44
C PRO A 101 -8.23 -8.64 -4.62
N ALA A 102 -7.31 -9.51 -4.16
CA ALA A 102 -6.07 -9.07 -3.51
C ALA A 102 -5.17 -8.25 -4.43
N ILE A 103 -5.04 -8.62 -5.70
CA ILE A 103 -4.22 -7.87 -6.67
C ILE A 103 -4.84 -6.48 -6.89
N ASP A 104 -6.15 -6.40 -7.06
CA ASP A 104 -6.86 -5.13 -7.25
C ASP A 104 -6.70 -4.21 -6.05
N VAL A 105 -6.94 -4.71 -4.83
CA VAL A 105 -6.76 -3.94 -3.60
C VAL A 105 -5.30 -3.53 -3.44
N THR A 106 -4.35 -4.39 -3.79
CA THR A 106 -2.92 -4.06 -3.73
C THR A 106 -2.57 -2.92 -4.66
N LEU A 107 -3.01 -2.99 -5.91
CA LEU A 107 -2.71 -1.98 -6.91
C LEU A 107 -3.43 -0.65 -6.59
N ALA A 108 -4.69 -0.69 -6.17
CA ALA A 108 -5.41 0.48 -5.68
C ALA A 108 -4.71 1.13 -4.47
N SER A 109 -4.24 0.32 -3.52
CA SER A 109 -3.49 0.80 -2.35
C SER A 109 -2.15 1.43 -2.74
N LEU A 110 -1.45 0.89 -3.74
CA LEU A 110 -0.23 1.48 -4.29
C LEU A 110 -0.52 2.84 -4.94
N MET A 111 -1.60 2.95 -5.72
CA MET A 111 -1.99 4.21 -6.35
C MET A 111 -2.32 5.28 -5.31
N VAL A 112 -3.15 4.94 -4.32
CA VAL A 112 -3.48 5.86 -3.22
C VAL A 112 -2.24 6.22 -2.41
N GLY A 113 -1.38 5.24 -2.10
CA GLY A 113 -0.11 5.46 -1.40
C GLY A 113 0.82 6.40 -2.17
N GLY A 114 0.90 6.25 -3.49
CA GLY A 114 1.67 7.13 -4.37
C GLY A 114 1.14 8.57 -4.37
N VAL A 115 -0.18 8.76 -4.42
CA VAL A 115 -0.81 10.09 -4.32
C VAL A 115 -0.53 10.74 -2.96
N ILE A 116 -0.66 9.98 -1.86
CA ILE A 116 -0.36 10.46 -0.51
C ILE A 116 1.12 10.86 -0.41
N ALA A 117 2.03 10.03 -0.94
CA ALA A 117 3.45 10.32 -0.95
C ALA A 117 3.76 11.61 -1.73
N LEU A 118 3.22 11.75 -2.94
CA LEU A 118 3.39 12.94 -3.77
C LEU A 118 2.87 14.20 -3.09
N PHE A 119 1.67 14.13 -2.49
CA PHE A 119 1.09 15.25 -1.78
C PHE A 119 1.88 15.63 -0.53
N SER A 120 2.39 14.65 0.20
CA SER A 120 3.26 14.86 1.36
C SER A 120 4.58 15.53 0.98
N MET A 121 5.12 15.20 -0.20
CA MET A 121 6.32 15.82 -0.75
C MET A 121 6.05 17.29 -1.09
N VAL A 122 4.99 17.57 -1.87
CA VAL A 122 4.63 18.94 -2.31
C VAL A 122 4.38 19.87 -1.12
N ARG A 123 3.66 19.43 -0.09
CA ARG A 123 3.38 20.25 1.10
C ARG A 123 4.62 20.62 1.91
N ARG A 124 5.69 19.82 1.80
CA ARG A 124 6.93 20.02 2.56
C ARG A 124 7.98 20.80 1.78
N VAL A 125 7.72 21.10 0.50
CA VAL A 125 8.60 21.96 -0.30
C VAL A 125 8.57 23.36 0.31
N GLN A 126 9.69 23.75 0.91
CA GLN A 126 9.92 25.13 1.31
C GLN A 126 10.26 25.93 0.06
N TRP A 127 9.24 26.47 -0.60
CA TRP A 127 9.39 27.21 -1.87
C TRP A 127 10.42 28.33 -1.80
N SER A 128 10.56 28.98 -0.65
CA SER A 128 11.59 30.00 -0.39
C SER A 128 13.02 29.43 -0.41
N VAL A 129 13.23 28.24 0.16
CA VAL A 129 14.53 27.55 0.14
C VAL A 129 14.82 26.97 -1.24
N LEU A 130 13.80 26.46 -1.94
CA LEU A 130 13.91 25.99 -3.32
C LEU A 130 14.33 27.14 -4.24
N ALA A 131 13.64 28.28 -4.20
CA ALA A 131 13.95 29.45 -5.02
C ALA A 131 15.36 29.99 -4.73
N ARG A 132 15.77 30.02 -3.44
CA ARG A 132 17.12 30.42 -3.05
C ARG A 132 18.19 29.46 -3.55
N ASN A 133 17.99 28.16 -3.42
CA ASN A 133 18.95 27.15 -3.87
C ASN A 133 19.06 27.12 -5.40
N VAL A 134 17.94 27.29 -6.12
CA VAL A 134 17.93 27.40 -7.59
C VAL A 134 18.62 28.70 -8.05
N GLY A 135 18.37 29.82 -7.37
CA GLY A 135 19.04 31.09 -7.65
C GLY A 135 20.56 31.02 -7.43
N LEU A 136 21.00 30.44 -6.30
CA LEU A 136 22.42 30.21 -6.02
C LEU A 136 23.07 29.23 -7.01
N PHE A 137 22.35 28.17 -7.40
CA PHE A 137 22.81 27.22 -8.41
C PHE A 137 23.01 27.90 -9.77
N ALA A 138 22.02 28.69 -10.23
CA ALA A 138 22.10 29.43 -11.48
C ALA A 138 23.22 30.48 -11.47
N LEU A 139 23.49 31.12 -10.33
CA LEU A 139 24.58 32.08 -10.16
C LEU A 139 25.97 31.43 -10.18
N LEU A 140 26.09 30.19 -9.68
CA LEU A 140 27.35 29.44 -9.60
C LEU A 140 27.63 28.57 -10.83
N LEU A 141 26.64 28.37 -11.71
CA LEU A 141 26.79 27.62 -12.96
C LEU A 141 27.96 28.10 -13.84
N PRO A 142 28.20 29.43 -13.99
CA PRO A 142 29.35 29.95 -14.72
C PRO A 142 30.70 29.68 -14.04
N ALA A 143 30.72 29.49 -12.72
CA ALA A 143 31.93 29.23 -11.93
C ALA A 143 32.33 27.74 -11.94
N GLY A 144 31.41 26.84 -12.27
CA GLY A 144 31.68 25.41 -12.46
C GLY A 144 30.60 24.50 -11.88
N PHE A 145 30.32 23.40 -12.58
CA PHE A 145 29.26 22.45 -12.22
C PHE A 145 29.47 21.79 -10.85
N ARG A 146 30.73 21.58 -10.43
CA ARG A 146 31.07 20.99 -9.13
C ARG A 146 30.68 21.90 -7.96
N ASP A 147 30.91 23.21 -8.08
CA ASP A 147 30.58 24.17 -7.03
C ASP A 147 29.07 24.42 -6.96
N ALA A 148 28.40 24.47 -8.11
CA ALA A 148 26.94 24.55 -8.18
C ALA A 148 26.28 23.30 -7.56
N ALA A 149 26.78 22.09 -7.86
CA ALA A 149 26.26 20.84 -7.32
C ALA A 149 26.40 20.73 -5.79
N SER A 150 27.40 21.39 -5.19
CA SER A 150 27.62 21.37 -3.74
C SER A 150 26.48 22.04 -2.93
N VAL A 151 25.73 22.97 -3.57
CA VAL A 151 24.59 23.68 -2.98
C VAL A 151 23.32 22.81 -2.93
N LEU A 152 23.21 21.84 -3.84
CA LEU A 152 22.09 20.91 -3.95
C LEU A 152 22.33 19.62 -3.16
N LYS A 153 22.95 19.70 -1.97
CA LYS A 153 23.04 18.52 -1.10
C LYS A 153 21.63 18.07 -0.69
N PRO A 154 21.20 16.85 -1.08
CA PRO A 154 19.93 16.32 -0.61
C PRO A 154 20.00 16.18 0.90
N ARG A 155 19.03 16.77 1.61
CA ARG A 155 18.88 16.50 3.03
C ARG A 155 18.29 15.10 3.13
N GLU A 156 19.10 14.12 3.54
CA GLU A 156 18.61 12.76 3.79
C GLU A 156 17.69 12.78 4.99
N THR A 157 16.40 12.93 4.73
CA THR A 157 15.36 12.73 5.72
C THR A 157 14.69 11.41 5.38
N HIS A 158 15.03 10.36 6.14
CA HIS A 158 14.28 9.11 6.13
C HIS A 158 12.85 9.41 6.60
N HIS A 159 11.93 9.49 5.66
CA HIS A 159 10.53 9.70 5.92
C HIS A 159 9.78 8.42 5.60
N THR A 160 9.35 7.73 6.65
CA THR A 160 8.48 6.57 6.53
C THR A 160 7.05 7.06 6.29
N VAL A 161 6.53 6.77 5.09
CA VAL A 161 5.11 6.96 4.81
C VAL A 161 4.35 5.82 5.46
N ARG A 162 3.39 6.16 6.30
CA ARG A 162 2.50 5.21 6.98
C ARG A 162 1.52 4.60 5.98
N PHE A 163 1.79 3.36 5.55
CA PHE A 163 1.07 2.73 4.45
C PHE A 163 -0.31 2.17 4.84
N GLY A 164 -0.59 1.98 6.14
CA GLY A 164 -1.85 1.41 6.61
C GLY A 164 -3.08 2.21 6.17
N VAL A 165 -2.97 3.54 6.08
CA VAL A 165 -4.05 4.41 5.57
C VAL A 165 -4.28 4.21 4.08
N ALA A 166 -3.20 4.03 3.29
CA ALA A 166 -3.30 3.77 1.86
C ALA A 166 -3.97 2.41 1.59
N ALA A 167 -3.64 1.39 2.38
CA ALA A 167 -4.26 0.07 2.30
C ALA A 167 -5.77 0.11 2.58
N ALA A 168 -6.19 0.84 3.62
CA ALA A 168 -7.61 1.00 3.94
C ALA A 168 -8.37 1.76 2.84
N LEU A 169 -7.82 2.86 2.33
CA LEU A 169 -8.44 3.64 1.26
C LEU A 169 -8.51 2.87 -0.06
N GLY A 170 -7.47 2.11 -0.40
CA GLY A 170 -7.46 1.23 -1.58
C GLY A 170 -8.53 0.14 -1.47
N LEU A 171 -8.71 -0.45 -0.29
CA LEU A 171 -9.78 -1.42 -0.05
C LEU A 171 -11.17 -0.77 -0.19
N PHE A 172 -11.38 0.41 0.40
CA PHE A 172 -12.64 1.13 0.25
C PHE A 172 -12.92 1.50 -1.22
N TRP A 173 -11.89 1.89 -1.98
CA TRP A 173 -12.03 2.16 -3.41
C TRP A 173 -12.59 0.95 -4.15
N CYS A 174 -11.97 -0.23 -3.96
CA CYS A 174 -12.44 -1.46 -4.60
C CYS A 174 -13.84 -1.90 -4.14
N LEU A 175 -14.24 -1.56 -2.91
CA LEU A 175 -15.59 -1.87 -2.41
C LEU A 175 -16.67 -0.94 -2.97
N PHE A 176 -16.38 0.36 -3.11
CA PHE A 176 -17.35 1.35 -3.58
C PHE A 176 -17.39 1.49 -5.09
N MET A 177 -16.31 1.15 -5.78
CA MET A 177 -16.21 1.22 -7.24
C MET A 177 -15.73 -0.13 -7.81
N PRO A 178 -16.55 -1.20 -7.71
CA PRO A 178 -16.17 -2.52 -8.22
C PRO A 178 -15.95 -2.54 -9.74
N ASP A 179 -16.58 -1.62 -10.48
CA ASP A 179 -16.39 -1.48 -11.93
C ASP A 179 -15.04 -0.81 -12.31
N PHE A 180 -14.46 -0.01 -11.40
CA PHE A 180 -13.21 0.73 -11.61
C PHE A 180 -12.07 0.12 -10.82
N THR A 181 -11.84 -1.18 -11.01
CA THR A 181 -10.61 -1.82 -10.52
C THR A 181 -9.49 -1.66 -11.54
N PRO A 182 -8.24 -1.51 -11.09
CA PRO A 182 -7.14 -1.30 -12.03
C PRO A 182 -6.93 -2.49 -12.99
N LEU A 183 -7.34 -3.72 -12.62
CA LEU A 183 -7.40 -4.84 -13.56
C LEU A 183 -8.58 -4.77 -14.55
N SER A 184 -9.69 -4.12 -14.21
CA SER A 184 -10.82 -3.95 -15.15
C SER A 184 -10.47 -3.00 -16.31
N LEU A 185 -9.58 -2.02 -16.08
CA LEU A 185 -9.14 -1.06 -17.10
C LEU A 185 -8.22 -1.64 -18.18
N VAL A 186 -7.63 -2.83 -17.94
CA VAL A 186 -6.72 -3.50 -18.88
C VAL A 186 -7.44 -4.62 -19.67
N ARG A 187 -8.70 -4.91 -19.34
CA ARG A 187 -9.54 -5.89 -20.04
C ARG A 187 -10.46 -5.21 -21.05
#